data_AF-A0A7C5ILT8-F1
#
_entry.id   AF-A0A7C5ILT8-F1
#
_cell.length_a   1.000
_cell.length_b   1.000
_cell.length_c   1.000
_cell.angle_alpha   90.00
_cell.angle_beta   90.00
_cell.angle_gamma   90.00
#
_symmetry.space_group_name_H-M   'P 1'
#
loop_
_entity.id
_entity.type
_entity.pdbx_description
1 polymer ?
#
loop_
_entity_poly.entity_id
_entity_poly.type
_entity_poly.pdbx_seq_one_letter_code
_entity_poly.pdbx_strand_id
1 'polypeptide(L)'
;MTKCLAVSSTAIFVLVVIGMMLTASLVIFWRWMNFQNQEANEFYCKIKQKNYCSALINGENPNWDDIAPKTGCEKFGITKPTLDECKKAI
;
A
#
# COMPACT_ATOMS: atom_id res chain seq x y z
N MET A 1 12.43 -54.95 7.30
CA MET A 1 11.15 -54.20 7.34
C MET A 1 11.26 -52.78 7.91
N THR A 2 12.41 -52.33 8.42
CA THR A 2 12.60 -51.00 9.05
C THR A 2 12.91 -49.87 8.06
N LYS A 3 13.41 -50.16 6.86
CA LYS A 3 13.84 -49.13 5.89
C LYS A 3 12.68 -48.38 5.21
N CYS A 4 11.52 -49.03 5.02
CA CYS A 4 10.37 -48.39 4.36
C CYS A 4 9.67 -47.34 5.25
N LEU A 5 9.57 -47.60 6.57
CA LEU A 5 9.00 -46.64 7.54
C LEU A 5 9.87 -45.38 7.72
N ALA A 6 11.20 -45.52 7.61
CA ALA A 6 12.12 -44.39 7.71
C ALA A 6 12.00 -43.44 6.51
N VAL A 7 11.86 -43.97 5.29
CA VAL A 7 11.69 -43.19 4.05
C VAL A 7 10.36 -42.44 4.02
N SER A 8 9.28 -43.04 4.54
CA SER A 8 7.98 -42.35 4.62
C SER A 8 7.98 -41.23 5.66
N SER A 9 8.63 -41.42 6.81
CA SER A 9 8.66 -40.42 7.87
C SER A 9 9.49 -39.19 7.49
N THR A 10 10.60 -39.37 6.78
CA THR A 10 11.41 -38.24 6.29
C THR A 10 10.70 -37.47 5.19
N ALA A 11 9.98 -38.14 4.29
CA ALA A 11 9.17 -37.47 3.27
C ALA A 11 8.05 -36.62 3.88
N ILE A 12 7.35 -37.12 4.91
CA ILE A 12 6.32 -36.36 5.64
C ILE A 12 6.94 -35.14 6.33
N PHE A 13 8.08 -35.31 7.00
CA PHE A 13 8.78 -34.20 7.63
C PHE A 13 9.16 -33.11 6.63
N VAL A 14 9.72 -33.48 5.48
CA VAL A 14 10.07 -32.53 4.40
C VAL A 14 8.83 -31.79 3.89
N LEU A 15 7.71 -32.48 3.67
CA LEU A 15 6.46 -31.85 3.26
C LEU A 15 5.93 -30.85 4.30
N VAL A 16 6.03 -31.19 5.58
CA VAL A 16 5.62 -30.32 6.68
C VAL A 16 6.51 -29.08 6.75
N VAL A 17 7.83 -29.23 6.59
CA VAL A 17 8.78 -28.10 6.57
C VAL A 17 8.51 -27.18 5.36
N ILE A 18 8.28 -27.75 4.18
CA ILE A 18 7.93 -26.97 2.97
C ILE A 18 6.60 -26.24 3.19
N GLY A 19 5.60 -26.91 3.75
CA GLY A 19 4.31 -26.30 4.09
C GLY A 19 4.46 -25.10 5.04
N MET A 20 5.26 -25.24 6.09
CA MET A 20 5.58 -24.13 7.00
C MET A 20 6.29 -22.97 6.28
N MET A 21 7.28 -23.26 5.44
CA MET A 21 7.98 -22.22 4.67
C MET A 21 7.05 -21.45 3.73
N LEU A 22 6.13 -22.15 3.05
CA LEU A 22 5.16 -21.52 2.15
C LEU A 22 4.19 -20.63 2.91
N THR A 23 3.65 -21.10 4.05
CA THR A 23 2.75 -20.29 4.87
C THR A 23 3.44 -19.05 5.44
N ALA A 24 4.68 -19.18 5.92
CA ALA A 24 5.46 -18.03 6.40
C ALA A 24 5.69 -17.01 5.28
N SER A 25 6.03 -17.48 4.07
CA SER A 25 6.23 -16.63 2.89
C SER A 25 4.95 -15.88 2.51
N LEU A 26 3.81 -16.56 2.52
CA LEU A 26 2.48 -15.97 2.28
C LEU A 26 2.14 -14.87 3.29
N VAL A 27 2.38 -15.11 4.59
CA VAL A 27 2.10 -14.13 5.64
C VAL A 27 2.97 -12.88 5.49
N ILE A 28 4.27 -13.07 5.23
CA ILE A 28 5.20 -11.96 4.99
C ILE A 28 4.75 -11.15 3.77
N PHE A 29 4.40 -11.85 2.67
CA PHE A 29 3.94 -11.21 1.44
C PHE A 29 2.64 -10.41 1.63
N TRP A 30 1.66 -10.98 2.34
CA TRP A 30 0.42 -10.28 2.69
C TRP A 30 0.68 -9.02 3.50
N ARG A 31 1.55 -9.10 4.51
CA ARG A 31 1.90 -7.95 5.33
C ARG A 31 2.59 -6.87 4.51
N TRP A 32 3.54 -7.25 3.66
CA TRP A 32 4.26 -6.33 2.77
C TRP A 32 3.30 -5.62 1.79
N MET A 33 2.37 -6.37 1.18
CA MET A 33 1.36 -5.79 0.27
C MET A 33 0.47 -4.76 0.98
N ASN A 34 0.06 -5.03 2.22
CA ASN A 34 -0.72 -4.06 3.00
C ASN A 34 0.05 -2.77 3.29
N PHE A 35 1.34 -2.86 3.60
CA PHE A 35 2.19 -1.66 3.76
C PHE A 35 2.31 -0.86 2.47
N GLN A 36 2.60 -1.53 1.35
CA GLN A 36 2.70 -0.88 0.04
C GLN A 36 1.39 -0.17 -0.35
N ASN A 37 0.24 -0.78 -0.08
CA ASN A 37 -1.05 -0.14 -0.34
C ASN A 37 -1.29 1.12 0.53
N GLN A 38 -0.82 1.14 1.77
CA GLN A 38 -0.93 2.33 2.63
C GLN A 38 -0.04 3.46 2.13
N GLU A 39 1.23 3.17 1.84
CA GLU A 39 2.19 4.15 1.33
C GLU A 39 1.77 4.69 -0.04
N ALA A 40 1.28 3.82 -0.94
CA ALA A 40 0.75 4.22 -2.23
C ALA A 40 -0.43 5.19 -2.07
N ASN A 41 -1.38 4.88 -1.18
CA ASN A 41 -2.52 5.75 -0.93
C ASN A 41 -2.09 7.13 -0.39
N GLU A 42 -1.14 7.18 0.55
CA GLU A 42 -0.59 8.44 1.05
C GLU A 42 0.07 9.25 -0.09
N PHE A 43 0.85 8.56 -0.94
CA PHE A 43 1.53 9.17 -2.07
C PHE A 43 0.55 9.73 -3.11
N TYR A 44 -0.50 8.97 -3.47
CA TYR A 44 -1.56 9.44 -4.37
C TYR A 44 -2.29 10.66 -3.81
N CYS A 45 -2.52 10.70 -2.49
CA CYS A 45 -3.11 11.86 -1.84
C CYS A 45 -2.19 13.10 -1.87
N LYS A 46 -0.88 12.94 -1.68
CA LYS A 46 0.08 14.03 -1.85
C LYS A 46 0.16 14.53 -3.29
N ILE A 47 0.08 13.63 -4.27
CA ILE A 47 0.01 14.00 -5.69
C ILE A 47 -1.25 14.80 -5.98
N LYS A 48 -2.41 14.34 -5.49
CA LYS A 48 -3.68 15.08 -5.61
C LYS A 48 -3.53 16.51 -5.09
N GLN A 49 -2.95 16.67 -3.90
CA GLN A 49 -2.72 17.98 -3.30
C GLN A 49 -1.81 18.86 -4.17
N LYS A 50 -0.69 18.33 -4.65
CA LYS A 50 0.23 19.05 -5.54
C LYS A 50 -0.41 19.46 -6.85
N ASN A 51 -1.13 18.56 -7.51
CA ASN A 51 -1.82 18.83 -8.77
C ASN A 51 -2.90 19.89 -8.60
N TYR A 52 -3.68 19.79 -7.51
CA TYR A 52 -4.68 20.80 -7.17
C TYR A 52 -4.03 22.18 -6.95
N CYS A 53 -2.98 22.26 -6.13
CA CYS A 53 -2.29 23.52 -5.86
C CYS A 53 -1.63 24.11 -7.11
N SER A 54 -1.03 23.27 -7.96
CA SER A 54 -0.44 23.70 -9.23
C SER A 54 -1.49 24.32 -10.15
N ALA A 55 -2.61 23.64 -10.36
CA ALA A 55 -3.72 24.15 -11.17
C ALA A 55 -4.32 25.45 -10.59
N LEU A 56 -4.51 25.50 -9.26
CA LEU A 56 -5.03 26.69 -8.56
C LEU A 56 -4.11 27.91 -8.70
N ILE A 57 -2.78 27.70 -8.66
CA ILE A 57 -1.77 28.76 -8.83
C ILE A 57 -1.68 29.22 -10.29
N ASN A 58 -1.88 28.31 -11.24
CA ASN A 58 -1.95 28.61 -12.67
C ASN A 58 -3.27 29.31 -13.08
N GLY A 59 -4.16 29.60 -12.13
CA GLY A 59 -5.42 30.29 -12.38
C GLY A 59 -6.53 29.40 -12.93
N GLU A 60 -6.33 28.07 -12.92
CA GLU A 60 -7.39 27.12 -13.18
C GLU A 60 -8.28 26.97 -11.94
N ASN A 61 -9.53 26.56 -12.12
CA ASN A 61 -10.45 26.27 -11.02
C ASN A 61 -10.65 24.76 -10.87
N PRO A 62 -9.62 23.99 -10.46
CA PRO A 62 -9.73 22.55 -10.29
C PRO A 62 -10.78 22.24 -9.23
N ASN A 63 -11.61 21.24 -9.45
CA ASN A 63 -12.50 20.73 -8.42
C ASN A 63 -11.78 19.67 -7.59
N TRP A 64 -11.68 19.88 -6.29
CA TRP A 64 -10.97 18.96 -5.38
C TRP A 64 -11.59 17.56 -5.38
N ASP A 65 -12.91 17.48 -5.49
CA ASP A 65 -13.67 16.23 -5.42
C ASP A 65 -13.57 15.39 -6.72
N ASP A 66 -13.18 16.02 -7.83
CA ASP A 66 -13.01 15.35 -9.12
C ASP A 66 -11.59 14.76 -9.31
N ILE A 67 -10.60 15.21 -8.52
CA ILE A 67 -9.24 14.68 -8.60
C ILE A 67 -9.13 13.39 -7.79
N ALA A 68 -8.61 12.34 -8.43
CA ALA A 68 -8.32 11.08 -7.75
C ALA A 68 -7.13 11.22 -6.78
N PRO A 69 -7.15 10.56 -5.61
CA PRO A 69 -8.23 9.71 -5.10
C PRO A 69 -9.38 10.54 -4.47
N LYS A 70 -10.63 10.12 -4.72
CA LYS A 70 -11.83 10.85 -4.29
C LYS A 70 -12.04 10.83 -2.77
N THR A 71 -11.62 9.76 -2.11
CA THR A 71 -11.83 9.51 -0.69
C THR A 71 -10.60 8.86 -0.08
N GLY A 72 -10.40 9.03 1.24
CA GLY A 72 -9.33 8.33 1.99
C GLY A 72 -8.09 9.18 2.28
N CYS A 73 -7.94 10.35 1.65
CA CYS A 73 -6.86 11.29 1.97
C CYS A 73 -6.96 11.91 3.37
N GLU A 74 -8.18 12.00 3.90
CA GLU A 74 -8.45 12.49 5.25
C GLU A 74 -7.77 11.64 6.32
N LYS A 75 -7.61 10.33 6.06
CA LYS A 75 -6.93 9.39 6.97
C LYS A 75 -5.43 9.69 7.08
N PHE A 76 -4.87 10.42 6.12
CA PHE A 76 -3.47 10.85 6.08
C PHE A 76 -3.33 12.35 6.42
N GLY A 77 -4.39 13.01 6.89
CA GLY A 77 -4.39 14.45 7.21
C GLY A 77 -4.40 15.37 5.98
N ILE A 78 -4.62 14.83 4.78
CA ILE A 78 -4.63 15.60 3.53
C ILE A 78 -6.08 15.96 3.20
N THR A 79 -6.44 17.22 3.45
CA THR A 79 -7.73 17.82 3.12
C THR A 79 -7.56 18.88 2.02
N LYS A 80 -8.68 19.42 1.51
CA LYS A 80 -8.67 20.44 0.46
C LYS A 80 -7.87 21.66 0.94
N PRO A 81 -6.70 21.96 0.34
CA PRO A 81 -5.90 23.11 0.74
C PRO A 81 -6.53 24.39 0.21
N THR A 82 -6.36 25.47 0.96
CA THR A 82 -6.69 26.83 0.51
C THR A 82 -5.59 27.39 -0.41
N LEU A 83 -5.91 28.45 -1.15
CA LEU A 83 -4.96 29.09 -2.07
C LEU A 83 -3.71 29.63 -1.35
N ASP A 84 -3.89 30.14 -0.12
CA ASP A 84 -2.79 30.57 0.74
C ASP A 84 -1.92 29.41 1.23
N GLU A 85 -2.51 28.26 1.55
CA GLU A 85 -1.75 27.06 1.92
C GLU A 85 -0.96 26.49 0.74
N CYS A 86 -1.56 26.49 -0.46
CA CYS A 86 -0.87 26.09 -1.69
C CYS A 86 0.33 26.99 -1.99
N LYS A 87 0.22 28.31 -1.79
CA LYS A 87 1.33 29.26 -1.98
C LYS A 87 2.44 29.13 -0.94
N LYS A 88 2.14 28.64 0.27
CA LYS A 88 3.14 28.39 1.32
C LYS A 88 3.86 27.05 1.16
N ALA A 89 3.28 26.12 0.40
CA ALA A 89 3.75 24.75 0.24
C ALA A 89 4.61 24.51 -1.01
N ILE A 90 4.70 25.49 -1.91
CA ILE A 90 5.62 25.53 -3.06
C ILE A 90 6.78 26.46 -2.70
#